data_AF-A0A2S8RC87-F1
#
_entry.id   AF-A0A2S8RC87-F1
#
_cell.length_a   1.000
_cell.length_b   1.000
_cell.length_c   1.000
_cell.angle_alpha   90.00
_cell.angle_beta   90.00
_cell.angle_gamma   90.00
#
_symmetry.space_group_name_H-M   'P 1'
#
loop_
_entity.id
_entity.type
_entity.pdbx_description
1 polymer ?
#
loop_
_entity_poly.entity_id
_entity_poly.type
_entity_poly.pdbx_seq_one_letter_code
_entity_poly.pdbx_strand_id
1 'polypeptide(L)'
;MNEKKIVIKQSTSKQLLYVLLSIIMTATSVYVFSSSRLLFGIKYMNKIIGIAGIIFFGVGSIILLKGFINPKDILIIDQDGITDNSSNVSIGFVPWNEIKSVYLENIGNDDFISIELENFEEKLEKLPLYKRKAINANLKLGYSPILINVHLTKYKPVEVLDIIRKYKDVYSS
;
A
#
# COMPACT_ATOMS: atom_id res chain seq x y z
N MET A 1 16.08 -25.05 2.59
CA MET A 1 15.49 -24.80 1.25
C MET A 1 15.94 -23.41 0.83
N ASN A 2 16.87 -23.35 -0.12
CA ASN A 2 17.58 -22.16 -0.60
C ASN A 2 16.68 -21.28 -1.47
N GLU A 3 15.71 -20.58 -0.90
CA GLU A 3 15.17 -19.43 -1.62
C GLU A 3 16.10 -18.25 -1.33
N LYS A 4 16.92 -17.87 -2.31
CA LYS A 4 17.76 -16.66 -2.24
C LYS A 4 16.94 -15.38 -2.23
N LYS A 5 15.65 -15.47 -2.57
CA LYS A 5 14.75 -14.35 -2.79
C LYS A 5 13.29 -14.78 -2.63
N ILE A 6 12.55 -14.08 -1.78
CA ILE A 6 11.09 -14.16 -1.63
C ILE A 6 10.47 -12.88 -2.18
N VAL A 7 9.41 -13.03 -2.97
CA VAL A 7 8.64 -11.91 -3.53
C VAL A 7 7.20 -12.03 -3.07
N ILE A 8 6.78 -11.11 -2.20
CA ILE A 8 5.40 -10.99 -1.74
C ILE A 8 4.65 -10.08 -2.71
N LYS A 9 3.70 -10.66 -3.44
CA LYS A 9 2.91 -9.96 -4.47
C LYS A 9 1.52 -9.59 -3.98
N GLN A 10 0.90 -8.65 -4.68
CA GLN A 10 -0.53 -8.38 -4.55
C GLN A 10 -1.35 -9.65 -4.87
N SER A 11 -2.43 -9.85 -4.12
CA SER A 11 -3.37 -10.94 -4.31
C SER A 11 -4.34 -10.60 -5.44
N THR A 12 -4.26 -11.36 -6.53
CA THR A 12 -5.17 -11.23 -7.68
C THR A 12 -6.62 -11.42 -7.29
N SER A 13 -6.92 -12.34 -6.35
CA SER A 13 -8.30 -12.56 -5.86
C SER A 13 -8.85 -11.34 -5.14
N LYS A 14 -8.04 -10.67 -4.31
CA LYS A 14 -8.45 -9.43 -3.63
C LYS A 14 -8.64 -8.29 -4.63
N GLN A 15 -7.73 -8.18 -5.60
CA GLN A 15 -7.86 -7.17 -6.66
C GLN A 15 -9.11 -7.38 -7.53
N LEU A 16 -9.43 -8.63 -7.88
CA LEU A 16 -10.65 -8.95 -8.63
C LEU A 16 -11.89 -8.48 -7.87
N LEU A 17 -11.96 -8.73 -6.57
CA LEU A 17 -13.06 -8.25 -5.72
C LEU A 17 -13.16 -6.72 -5.78
N TYR A 18 -12.04 -6.00 -5.65
CA TYR A 18 -12.04 -4.54 -5.73
C TYR A 18 -12.43 -4.01 -7.12
N VAL A 19 -12.03 -4.69 -8.20
CA VAL A 19 -12.45 -4.35 -9.57
C VAL A 19 -13.95 -4.55 -9.75
N LEU A 20 -14.52 -5.66 -9.27
CA LEU A 20 -15.96 -5.89 -9.35
C LEU A 20 -16.74 -4.83 -8.56
N LEU A 21 -16.27 -4.52 -7.35
CA LEU A 21 -16.86 -3.46 -6.52
C LEU A 21 -16.79 -2.10 -7.22
N SER A 22 -15.65 -1.74 -7.83
CA SER A 22 -15.49 -0.46 -8.51
C SER A 22 -16.39 -0.35 -9.74
N ILE A 23 -16.55 -1.44 -10.52
CA ILE A 23 -17.49 -1.48 -11.66
C ILE A 23 -18.93 -1.24 -11.20
N ILE A 24 -19.36 -1.90 -10.12
CA ILE A 24 -20.70 -1.70 -9.53
C ILE A 24 -20.89 -0.24 -9.10
N MET A 25 -19.89 0.36 -8.46
CA MET A 25 -19.93 1.76 -8.02
C MET A 25 -19.96 2.73 -9.20
N THR A 26 -19.20 2.46 -10.28
CA THR A 26 -19.26 3.25 -11.51
C THR A 26 -20.64 3.15 -12.15
N ALA A 27 -21.22 1.94 -12.28
CA ALA A 27 -22.57 1.76 -12.83
C ALA A 27 -23.64 2.48 -11.99
N THR A 28 -23.52 2.39 -10.67
CA THR A 28 -24.40 3.12 -9.73
C THR A 28 -24.25 4.63 -9.91
N SER A 29 -23.04 5.13 -10.10
CA SER A 29 -22.78 6.56 -10.34
C SER A 29 -23.38 7.04 -11.65
N VAL A 30 -23.30 6.24 -12.73
CA VAL A 30 -23.96 6.51 -14.02
C VAL A 30 -25.48 6.51 -13.88
N TYR A 31 -26.03 5.57 -13.12
CA TYR A 31 -27.47 5.54 -12.83
C TYR A 31 -27.91 6.78 -12.04
N VAL A 32 -27.19 7.15 -10.99
CA VAL A 32 -27.45 8.38 -10.21
C VAL A 32 -27.40 9.60 -11.11
N PHE A 33 -26.35 9.72 -11.94
CA PHE A 33 -26.23 10.81 -12.90
C PHE A 33 -27.43 10.85 -13.86
N SER A 34 -27.89 9.71 -14.37
CA SER A 34 -28.98 9.64 -15.36
C SER A 34 -30.37 9.79 -14.76
N SER A 35 -30.51 9.55 -13.45
CA SER A 35 -31.78 9.63 -12.74
C SER A 35 -32.34 11.06 -12.69
N SER A 36 -33.62 11.19 -13.00
CA SER A 36 -34.40 12.43 -12.87
C SER A 36 -34.90 12.69 -11.45
N ARG A 37 -34.69 11.74 -10.51
CA ARG A 37 -35.10 11.89 -9.10
C ARG A 37 -34.34 13.05 -8.46
N LEU A 38 -34.93 13.76 -7.52
CA LEU A 38 -34.19 14.76 -6.74
C LEU A 38 -33.53 14.08 -5.54
N LEU A 39 -32.20 13.94 -5.54
CA LEU A 39 -31.48 13.57 -4.32
C LEU A 39 -31.54 14.74 -3.35
N PHE A 40 -31.94 14.44 -2.11
CA PHE A 40 -32.10 15.42 -1.03
C PHE A 40 -33.03 16.60 -1.38
N GLY A 41 -33.91 16.45 -2.37
CA GLY A 41 -34.80 17.52 -2.85
C GLY A 41 -34.10 18.65 -3.63
N ILE A 42 -32.79 18.53 -3.91
CA ILE A 42 -32.01 19.61 -4.54
C ILE A 42 -31.86 19.38 -6.04
N LYS A 43 -32.21 20.40 -6.84
CA LYS A 43 -32.07 20.36 -8.31
C LYS A 43 -30.60 20.18 -8.69
N TYR A 44 -30.33 19.28 -9.64
CA TYR A 44 -28.99 18.94 -10.15
C TYR A 44 -28.02 18.23 -9.18
N MET A 45 -28.39 17.99 -7.92
CA MET A 45 -27.51 17.31 -6.96
C MET A 45 -27.04 15.94 -7.47
N ASN A 46 -27.93 15.17 -8.10
CA ASN A 46 -27.60 13.90 -8.74
C ASN A 46 -26.54 14.00 -9.82
N LYS A 47 -26.54 15.10 -10.58
CA LYS A 47 -25.57 15.31 -11.66
C LYS A 47 -24.18 15.51 -11.08
N ILE A 48 -24.09 16.30 -10.00
CA ILE A 48 -22.82 16.58 -9.30
C ILE A 48 -22.28 15.31 -8.64
N ILE A 49 -23.11 14.60 -7.86
CA ILE A 49 -22.69 13.37 -7.18
C ILE A 49 -22.36 12.28 -8.21
N GLY A 50 -23.20 12.13 -9.22
CA GLY A 50 -23.02 11.15 -10.29
C GLY A 50 -21.71 11.38 -11.06
N ILE A 51 -21.42 12.62 -11.48
CA ILE A 51 -20.17 12.91 -12.20
C ILE A 51 -18.94 12.71 -11.31
N ALA A 52 -19.00 13.15 -10.04
CA ALA A 52 -17.93 12.93 -9.08
C ALA A 52 -17.65 11.43 -8.89
N GLY A 53 -18.71 10.63 -8.73
CA GLY A 53 -18.63 9.18 -8.62
C GLY A 53 -18.06 8.52 -9.89
N ILE A 54 -18.53 8.91 -11.08
CA ILE A 54 -18.04 8.37 -12.36
C ILE A 54 -16.53 8.64 -12.50
N ILE A 55 -16.07 9.86 -12.22
CA ILE A 55 -14.66 10.20 -12.31
C ILE A 55 -13.85 9.39 -11.29
N PHE A 56 -14.28 9.39 -10.02
CA PHE A 56 -13.56 8.73 -8.94
C PHE A 56 -13.49 7.20 -9.14
N PHE A 57 -14.64 6.54 -9.30
CA PHE A 57 -14.70 5.08 -9.45
C PHE A 57 -14.26 4.61 -10.84
N GLY A 58 -14.47 5.42 -11.88
CA GLY A 58 -13.99 5.12 -13.23
C GLY A 58 -12.47 5.11 -13.31
N VAL A 59 -11.80 6.17 -12.82
CA VAL A 59 -10.34 6.22 -12.73
C VAL A 59 -9.82 5.11 -11.82
N GLY A 60 -10.45 4.91 -10.65
CA GLY A 60 -10.11 3.83 -9.72
C GLY A 60 -10.19 2.44 -10.36
N SER A 61 -11.23 2.17 -11.15
CA SER A 61 -11.41 0.90 -11.86
C SER A 61 -10.25 0.63 -12.83
N ILE A 62 -9.78 1.64 -13.57
CA ILE A 62 -8.64 1.50 -14.49
C ILE A 62 -7.36 1.14 -13.72
N ILE A 63 -7.12 1.81 -12.58
CA ILE A 63 -5.93 1.56 -11.74
C ILE A 63 -5.98 0.14 -11.17
N LEU A 64 -7.13 -0.28 -10.62
CA LEU A 64 -7.32 -1.61 -10.05
C LEU A 64 -7.20 -2.70 -11.13
N LEU A 65 -7.72 -2.47 -12.32
CA LEU A 65 -7.61 -3.39 -13.45
C LEU A 65 -6.17 -3.57 -13.90
N LYS A 66 -5.37 -2.49 -13.95
CA LYS A 66 -3.92 -2.59 -14.21
C LYS A 66 -3.22 -3.44 -13.16
N GLY A 67 -3.56 -3.24 -11.88
CA GLY A 67 -3.04 -4.05 -10.78
C GLY A 67 -3.43 -5.52 -10.89
N PHE A 68 -4.65 -5.83 -11.34
CA PHE A 68 -5.11 -7.20 -11.57
C PHE A 68 -4.38 -7.90 -12.71
N ILE A 69 -4.17 -7.21 -13.84
CA ILE A 69 -3.45 -7.77 -15.01
C ILE A 69 -1.96 -7.97 -14.69
N ASN A 70 -1.34 -7.02 -13.98
CA ASN A 70 0.06 -7.09 -13.58
C ASN A 70 0.21 -6.81 -12.09
N PRO A 71 0.07 -7.84 -11.22
CA PRO A 71 0.17 -7.71 -9.79
C PRO A 71 1.53 -7.15 -9.36
N LYS A 72 1.50 -6.05 -8.61
CA LYS A 72 2.71 -5.40 -8.11
C LYS A 72 3.40 -6.30 -7.08
N ASP A 73 4.73 -6.34 -7.13
CA ASP A 73 5.55 -6.87 -6.04
C ASP A 73 5.48 -5.86 -4.88
N ILE A 74 4.90 -6.26 -3.75
CA ILE A 74 4.70 -5.40 -2.55
C ILE A 74 5.97 -5.36 -1.71
N LEU A 75 6.59 -6.51 -1.53
CA LEU A 75 7.80 -6.64 -0.74
C LEU A 75 8.71 -7.67 -1.40
N ILE A 76 9.98 -7.33 -1.54
CA ILE A 76 11.02 -8.24 -2.03
C ILE A 76 12.02 -8.41 -0.90
N ILE A 77 12.32 -9.65 -0.53
CA ILE A 77 13.26 -9.99 0.54
C ILE A 77 14.29 -10.94 -0.06
N ASP A 78 15.56 -10.58 0.00
CA ASP A 78 16.66 -11.42 -0.49
C ASP A 78 17.89 -11.31 0.43
N GLN A 79 19.00 -11.91 -0.01
CA GLN A 79 20.27 -11.88 0.72
C GLN A 79 20.85 -10.47 0.91
N ASP A 80 20.49 -9.51 0.05
CA ASP A 80 21.06 -8.16 0.09
C ASP A 80 20.23 -7.24 0.99
N GLY A 81 18.91 -7.46 1.08
CA GLY A 81 18.04 -6.68 1.94
C GLY A 81 16.55 -6.84 1.68
N ILE A 82 15.82 -5.75 1.95
CA ILE A 82 14.37 -5.63 1.75
C ILE A 82 14.10 -4.49 0.77
N THR A 83 13.26 -4.73 -0.24
CA THR A 83 12.70 -3.67 -1.09
C THR A 83 11.23 -3.46 -0.78
N ASP A 84 10.90 -2.33 -0.15
CA ASP A 84 9.53 -1.91 0.11
C ASP A 84 8.93 -1.22 -1.12
N ASN A 85 7.83 -1.80 -1.62
CA ASN A 85 7.01 -1.28 -2.71
C ASN A 85 5.53 -1.18 -2.28
N SER A 86 5.23 -1.28 -0.98
CA SER A 86 3.87 -1.34 -0.42
C SER A 86 3.08 -0.05 -0.61
N SER A 87 3.78 1.10 -0.68
CA SER A 87 3.17 2.41 -0.87
C SER A 87 3.92 3.27 -1.90
N ASN A 88 3.29 4.34 -2.37
CA ASN A 88 3.95 5.32 -3.25
C ASN A 88 4.96 6.22 -2.52
N VAL A 89 4.99 6.18 -1.19
CA VAL A 89 5.91 6.94 -0.33
C VAL A 89 7.00 6.07 0.27
N SER A 90 7.02 4.77 -0.07
CA SER A 90 8.08 3.82 0.30
C SER A 90 9.48 4.35 -0.02
N ILE A 91 10.43 4.02 0.86
CA ILE A 91 11.84 4.39 0.70
C ILE A 91 12.51 3.54 -0.38
N GLY A 92 12.00 2.33 -0.64
CA GLY A 92 12.55 1.39 -1.61
C GLY A 92 13.45 0.36 -0.96
N PHE A 93 14.63 0.14 -1.53
CA PHE A 93 15.59 -0.86 -1.04
C PHE A 93 16.31 -0.42 0.24
N VAL A 94 16.42 -1.35 1.18
CA VAL A 94 17.11 -1.20 2.45
C VAL A 94 17.96 -2.45 2.69
N PRO A 95 19.30 -2.31 2.78
CA PRO A 95 20.17 -3.45 3.07
C PRO A 95 20.07 -3.89 4.53
N TRP A 96 20.38 -5.16 4.81
CA TRP A 96 20.21 -5.74 6.16
C TRP A 96 21.00 -5.01 7.25
N ASN A 97 22.20 -4.54 6.93
CA ASN A 97 23.10 -3.84 7.86
C ASN A 97 22.58 -2.45 8.30
N GLU A 98 21.62 -1.88 7.59
CA GLU A 98 21.00 -0.61 7.97
C GLU A 98 19.72 -0.79 8.80
N ILE A 99 19.17 -2.01 8.85
CA ILE A 99 17.94 -2.30 9.58
C ILE A 99 18.28 -2.48 11.07
N LYS A 100 17.85 -1.52 11.89
CA LYS A 100 18.00 -1.55 13.34
C LYS A 100 17.05 -2.58 13.96
N SER A 101 15.75 -2.44 13.72
CA SER A 101 14.73 -3.29 14.32
C SER A 101 13.55 -3.51 13.36
N VAL A 102 12.84 -4.63 13.54
CA VAL A 102 11.61 -4.95 12.80
C VAL A 102 10.56 -5.50 13.75
N TYR A 103 9.38 -4.88 13.76
CA TYR A 103 8.26 -5.22 14.65
C TYR A 103 6.91 -4.95 13.99
N LEU A 104 5.83 -5.38 14.65
CA LEU A 104 4.48 -5.00 14.26
C LEU A 104 4.08 -3.72 14.99
N GLU A 105 3.51 -2.79 14.25
CA GLU A 105 2.94 -1.57 14.76
C GLU A 105 1.46 -1.51 14.37
N ASN A 106 0.59 -1.32 15.36
CA ASN A 106 -0.84 -1.21 15.14
C ASN A 106 -1.21 0.26 14.90
N ILE A 107 -1.76 0.56 13.73
CA ILE A 107 -2.15 1.92 13.34
C ILE A 107 -3.63 1.88 12.93
N GLY A 108 -4.48 2.40 13.81
CA GLY A 108 -5.93 2.33 13.63
C GLY A 108 -6.45 0.90 13.79
N ASN A 109 -6.96 0.31 12.71
CA ASN A 109 -7.47 -1.06 12.69
C ASN A 109 -6.57 -2.04 11.92
N ASP A 110 -5.41 -1.57 11.44
CA ASP A 110 -4.50 -2.34 10.60
C ASP A 110 -3.14 -2.53 11.30
N ASP A 111 -2.55 -3.71 11.13
CA ASP A 111 -1.19 -4.00 11.57
C ASP A 111 -0.20 -3.76 10.42
N PHE A 112 0.83 -2.98 10.71
CA PHE A 112 1.93 -2.67 9.81
C PHE A 112 3.19 -3.37 10.28
N ILE A 113 4.03 -3.79 9.33
CA ILE A 113 5.41 -4.16 9.64
C ILE A 113 6.24 -2.86 9.62
N SER A 114 6.75 -2.50 10.79
CA SER A 114 7.57 -1.31 11.00
C SER A 114 9.05 -1.68 10.94
N ILE A 115 9.82 -0.91 10.18
CA ILE A 115 11.27 -1.10 10.02
C ILE A 115 11.98 0.19 10.45
N GLU A 116 12.74 0.10 11.52
CA GLU A 116 13.64 1.17 11.96
C GLU A 116 15.00 1.03 11.30
N LEU A 117 15.59 2.17 10.93
CA LEU A 117 16.94 2.22 10.35
C LEU A 117 17.92 2.87 11.34
N GLU A 118 19.19 2.48 11.27
CA GLU A 118 20.26 3.08 12.09
C GLU A 118 20.50 4.55 11.73
N ASN A 119 20.54 4.89 10.44
CA ASN A 119 20.73 6.26 9.95
C ASN A 119 19.64 6.63 8.93
N PHE A 120 18.43 6.84 9.42
CA PHE A 120 17.29 7.19 8.58
C PHE A 120 17.37 8.62 8.00
N GLU A 121 17.97 9.57 8.71
CA GLU A 121 17.98 10.99 8.30
C GLU A 121 18.70 11.20 6.96
N GLU A 122 19.86 10.57 6.77
CA GLU A 122 20.62 10.67 5.52
C GLU A 122 19.83 10.12 4.32
N LYS A 123 19.10 9.01 4.52
CA LYS A 123 18.24 8.44 3.48
C LYS A 123 17.06 9.35 3.16
N LEU A 124 16.45 9.96 4.17
CA LEU A 124 15.31 10.85 4.01
C LEU A 124 15.64 12.10 3.16
N GLU A 125 16.86 12.64 3.30
CA GLU A 125 17.32 13.80 2.52
C GLU A 125 17.52 13.50 1.04
N LYS A 126 17.77 12.25 0.67
CA LYS A 126 17.91 11.81 -0.73
C LYS A 126 16.56 11.55 -1.41
N LEU A 127 15.46 11.50 -0.65
CA LEU A 127 14.13 11.26 -1.19
C LEU A 127 13.49 12.53 -1.79
N PRO A 128 12.61 12.37 -2.80
CA PRO A 128 11.78 13.46 -3.32
C PRO A 128 10.97 14.16 -2.21
N LEU A 129 10.73 15.47 -2.37
CA LEU A 129 10.07 16.31 -1.36
C LEU A 129 8.72 15.75 -0.89
N TYR A 130 7.92 15.18 -1.79
CA TYR A 130 6.62 14.63 -1.42
C TYR A 130 6.73 13.38 -0.53
N LYS A 131 7.69 12.48 -0.80
CA LYS A 131 7.98 11.32 0.05
C LYS A 131 8.50 11.78 1.41
N ARG A 132 9.43 12.73 1.41
CA ARG A 132 9.99 13.31 2.64
C ARG A 132 8.91 13.91 3.53
N LYS A 133 8.00 14.71 2.96
CA LYS A 133 6.89 15.30 3.71
C LYS A 133 5.94 14.23 4.29
N ALA A 134 5.62 13.19 3.52
CA ALA A 134 4.76 12.10 3.98
C ALA A 134 5.40 11.31 5.13
N ILE A 135 6.67 10.91 4.98
CA ILE A 135 7.38 10.17 6.03
C ILE A 135 7.58 11.04 7.29
N ASN A 136 7.91 12.33 7.12
CA ASN A 136 7.99 13.26 8.26
C ASN A 136 6.66 13.44 8.99
N ALA A 137 5.52 13.35 8.31
CA ALA A 137 4.22 13.36 8.96
C ALA A 137 4.03 12.11 9.82
N ASN A 138 4.42 10.93 9.33
CA ASN A 138 4.38 9.69 10.10
C ASN A 138 5.28 9.76 11.35
N LEU A 139 6.51 10.27 11.21
CA LEU A 139 7.44 10.43 12.33
C LEU A 139 6.92 11.39 13.40
N LYS A 140 6.26 12.49 12.99
CA LYS A 140 5.62 13.43 13.94
C LYS A 140 4.47 12.80 14.73
N LEU A 141 3.88 11.74 14.20
CA LEU A 141 2.86 10.94 14.88
C LEU A 141 3.46 9.80 15.73
N GLY A 142 4.79 9.68 15.76
CA GLY A 142 5.51 8.65 16.52
C GLY A 142 5.67 7.32 15.78
N TYR A 143 5.29 7.24 14.50
CA TYR A 143 5.39 6.00 13.72
C TYR A 143 6.77 5.81 13.11
N SER A 144 7.09 4.56 12.80
CA SER A 144 8.33 4.19 12.11
C SER A 144 8.47 4.85 10.72
N PRO A 145 9.71 5.17 10.27
CA PRO A 145 9.93 5.75 8.94
C PRO A 145 9.50 4.85 7.78
N ILE A 146 9.50 3.53 7.99
CA ILE A 146 9.05 2.54 7.01
C ILE A 146 7.90 1.75 7.62
N LEU A 147 6.73 1.91 7.01
CA LEU A 147 5.49 1.23 7.39
C LEU A 147 5.04 0.36 6.20
N ILE A 148 5.22 -0.95 6.32
CA ILE A 148 4.83 -1.89 5.27
C ILE A 148 3.45 -2.44 5.60
N ASN A 149 2.49 -2.16 4.72
CA ASN A 149 1.17 -2.77 4.78
C ASN A 149 1.08 -3.95 3.79
N VAL A 150 0.66 -5.11 4.27
CA VAL A 150 0.52 -6.33 3.45
C VAL A 150 -0.93 -6.75 3.21
N HIS A 151 -1.90 -5.88 3.53
CA HIS A 151 -3.34 -6.17 3.39
C HIS A 151 -3.75 -6.57 1.97
N LEU A 152 -3.10 -6.00 0.95
CA LEU A 152 -3.36 -6.34 -0.45
C LEU A 152 -2.73 -7.67 -0.88
N THR A 153 -1.97 -8.33 -0.02
CA THR A 153 -1.31 -9.61 -0.28
C THR A 153 -2.14 -10.78 0.29
N LYS A 154 -1.69 -12.01 0.07
CA LYS A 154 -2.25 -13.20 0.71
C LYS A 154 -1.69 -13.47 2.12
N TYR A 155 -0.63 -12.76 2.51
CA TYR A 155 0.09 -12.99 3.76
C TYR A 155 -0.51 -12.17 4.90
N LYS A 156 -0.40 -12.70 6.11
CA LYS A 156 -0.68 -11.93 7.34
C LYS A 156 0.56 -11.13 7.75
N PRO A 157 0.40 -9.98 8.41
CA PRO A 157 1.53 -9.17 8.88
C PRO A 157 2.54 -9.95 9.74
N VAL A 158 2.05 -10.81 10.65
CA VAL A 158 2.89 -11.69 11.48
C VAL A 158 3.74 -12.64 10.64
N GLU A 159 3.15 -13.28 9.63
CA GLU A 159 3.87 -14.22 8.75
C GLU A 159 5.01 -13.51 8.00
N VAL A 160 4.77 -12.27 7.55
CA VAL A 160 5.79 -11.48 6.85
C VAL A 160 6.89 -11.03 7.83
N LEU A 161 6.53 -10.64 9.05
CA LEU A 161 7.49 -10.32 10.09
C LEU A 161 8.42 -11.51 10.39
N ASP A 162 7.88 -12.72 10.52
CA ASP A 162 8.66 -13.93 10.78
C ASP A 162 9.61 -14.25 9.62
N ILE A 163 9.16 -14.07 8.37
CA ILE A 163 10.03 -14.21 7.19
C ILE A 163 11.18 -13.19 7.25
N ILE A 164 10.89 -11.92 7.53
CA ILE A 164 11.91 -10.87 7.60
C ILE A 164 12.95 -11.19 8.68
N ARG A 165 12.50 -11.58 9.89
CA ARG A 165 13.40 -11.92 11.01
C ARG A 165 14.33 -13.06 10.65
N LYS A 166 13.79 -14.13 10.06
CA LYS A 166 14.59 -15.28 9.61
C LYS A 166 15.68 -14.90 8.61
N TYR A 167 15.39 -13.99 7.68
CA TYR A 167 16.40 -13.51 6.73
C TYR A 167 17.44 -12.63 7.39
N LYS A 168 17.00 -11.71 8.26
CA LYS A 168 17.92 -10.85 9.02
C LYS A 168 18.91 -11.69 9.82
N ASP A 169 18.44 -12.70 10.56
CA ASP A 169 19.30 -13.56 11.37
C ASP A 169 20.36 -14.30 10.53
N VAL A 170 20.05 -14.66 9.28
CA VAL A 170 20.96 -15.38 8.38
C VAL A 170 21.97 -14.44 7.70
N TYR A 171 21.56 -13.21 7.35
CA TYR A 171 22.32 -12.32 6.46
C TYR A 171 22.86 -11.05 7.14
N SER A 172 22.51 -10.77 8.40
CA SER A 172 23.05 -9.65 9.18
C SER A 172 24.15 -10.05 10.16
N SER A 173 24.73 -11.26 10.02
CA SER A 173 25.88 -11.75 10.80
C SER A 173 27.21 -11.29 10.21
#